data_AF-A0A7C0U7V7-F1
#
_entry.id   AF-A0A7C0U7V7-F1
#
_cell.length_a   1.000
_cell.length_b   1.000
_cell.length_c   1.000
_cell.angle_alpha   90.00
_cell.angle_beta   90.00
_cell.angle_gamma   90.00
#
_symmetry.space_group_name_H-M   'P 1'
#
loop_
_entity.id
_entity.type
_entity.pdbx_description
1 polymer ?
#
loop_
_entity_poly.entity_id
_entity_poly.type
_entity_poly.pdbx_seq_one_letter_code
_entity_poly.pdbx_strand_id
1 'polypeptide(L)'
;MEENLFIFVVSFFLNWGYQSLGKIADPVTGEVKKNLEMVQKIIDILQMLKEKTKGNLDEKEEKFLTNAIAELQLNYVEEASKKDDGKKTEGETGKNS
;
A
#
# COMPACT_ATOMS: atom_id res chain seq x y z
N MET A 1 8.08 5.65 -26.23
CA MET A 1 8.29 4.75 -25.09
C MET A 1 6.92 4.21 -24.78
N GLU A 2 6.67 2.92 -24.97
CA GLU A 2 5.37 2.34 -24.60
C GLU A 2 5.22 2.46 -23.08
N GLU A 3 4.09 2.99 -22.65
CA GLU A 3 3.76 3.08 -21.23
C GLU A 3 3.48 1.67 -20.72
N ASN A 4 4.28 1.17 -19.77
CA ASN A 4 4.04 -0.15 -19.21
C ASN A 4 2.89 -0.06 -18.20
N LEU A 5 1.67 -0.28 -18.70
CA LEU A 5 0.43 -0.20 -17.92
C LEU A 5 0.39 -1.22 -16.78
N PHE A 6 1.05 -2.38 -16.92
CA PHE A 6 1.13 -3.36 -15.85
C PHE A 6 1.92 -2.81 -14.66
N ILE A 7 3.10 -2.24 -14.92
CA ILE A 7 3.91 -1.56 -13.89
C ILE A 7 3.11 -0.42 -13.26
N PHE A 8 2.31 0.32 -14.02
CA PHE A 8 1.44 1.37 -13.47
C PHE A 8 0.40 0.80 -12.49
N VAL A 9 -0.27 -0.31 -12.83
CA VAL A 9 -1.23 -0.99 -11.95
C VAL A 9 -0.55 -1.47 -10.66
N VAL A 10 0.61 -2.14 -10.77
CA VAL A 10 1.36 -2.58 -9.59
C VAL A 10 1.79 -1.39 -8.73
N SER A 11 2.25 -0.31 -9.35
CA SER A 11 2.65 0.92 -8.66
C SER A 11 1.47 1.59 -7.96
N PHE A 12 0.28 1.59 -8.55
CA PHE A 12 -0.94 2.12 -7.93
C PHE A 12 -1.23 1.40 -6.61
N PHE A 13 -1.25 0.07 -6.63
CA PHE A 13 -1.50 -0.73 -5.42
C PHE A 13 -0.37 -0.60 -4.39
N LEU A 14 0.89 -0.55 -4.82
CA LEU A 14 2.03 -0.34 -3.92
C LEU A 14 1.90 1.01 -3.19
N ASN A 15 1.62 2.09 -3.93
CA ASN A 15 1.41 3.42 -3.33
C ASN A 15 0.21 3.44 -2.38
N TRP A 16 -0.89 2.78 -2.73
CA TRP A 16 -2.05 2.67 -1.83
C TRP A 16 -1.72 1.88 -0.57
N GLY A 17 -0.88 0.85 -0.67
CA GLY A 17 -0.33 0.11 0.46
C GLY A 17 0.46 1.02 1.40
N TYR A 18 1.33 1.87 0.84
CA TYR A 18 2.10 2.85 1.60
C TYR A 18 1.27 3.93 2.27
N GLN A 19 0.22 4.42 1.61
CA GLN A 19 -0.76 5.32 2.23
C GLN A 19 -1.46 4.62 3.39
N SER A 20 -1.88 3.37 3.19
CA SER A 20 -2.57 2.56 4.21
C SER A 20 -1.66 2.18 5.39
N LEU A 21 -0.34 2.12 5.19
CA LEU A 21 0.63 1.99 6.29
C LEU A 21 0.70 3.26 7.16
N GLY A 22 0.05 4.36 6.77
CA GLY A 22 0.21 5.65 7.44
C GLY A 22 1.60 6.26 7.22
N LYS A 23 2.24 5.98 6.09
CA LYS A 23 3.53 6.60 5.73
C LYS A 23 3.38 7.84 4.84
N ILE A 24 2.17 8.06 4.31
CA ILE A 24 1.81 9.19 3.45
C ILE A 24 0.53 9.80 4.01
N ALA A 25 0.52 11.12 4.20
CA ALA A 25 -0.66 11.85 4.64
C ALA A 25 -1.69 11.95 3.50
N ASP A 26 -2.97 11.81 3.85
CA ASP A 26 -4.06 12.15 2.94
C ASP A 26 -3.95 13.66 2.58
N PRO A 27 -3.82 14.03 1.29
CA PRO A 27 -3.61 15.42 0.89
C PRO A 27 -4.86 16.30 1.02
N VAL A 28 -6.03 15.70 1.21
CA VAL A 28 -7.33 16.38 1.37
C VAL A 28 -7.66 16.58 2.84
N THR A 29 -7.44 15.57 3.68
CA THR A 29 -7.77 15.62 5.12
C THR A 29 -6.58 15.92 6.01
N GLY A 30 -5.35 15.73 5.53
CA GLY A 30 -4.12 15.80 6.32
C GLY A 30 -3.93 14.62 7.28
N GLU A 31 -4.87 13.66 7.29
CA GLU A 31 -4.82 12.53 8.22
C GLU A 31 -3.86 11.43 7.73
N VAL A 32 -3.02 10.98 8.65
CA VAL A 32 -2.17 9.81 8.48
C VAL A 32 -2.83 8.66 9.26
N LYS A 33 -3.68 7.87 8.59
CA LYS A 33 -4.38 6.76 9.24
C LYS A 33 -3.76 5.41 8.86
N LYS A 34 -3.02 4.83 9.80
CA LYS A 34 -2.55 3.44 9.70
C LYS A 34 -3.76 2.50 9.68
N ASN A 35 -3.87 1.71 8.62
CA ASN A 35 -4.89 0.69 8.42
C ASN A 35 -4.22 -0.61 7.94
N LEU A 36 -3.72 -1.39 8.89
CA LEU A 36 -3.03 -2.66 8.61
C LEU A 36 -3.94 -3.68 7.90
N GLU A 37 -5.24 -3.69 8.17
CA GLU A 37 -6.19 -4.56 7.46
C GLU A 37 -6.22 -4.23 5.96
N MET A 38 -6.19 -2.95 5.60
CA MET A 38 -6.12 -2.54 4.19
C MET A 38 -4.79 -2.92 3.56
N VAL A 39 -3.67 -2.76 4.28
CA VAL A 39 -2.35 -3.18 3.79
C VAL A 39 -2.34 -4.68 3.47
N GLN A 40 -2.91 -5.51 4.35
CA GLN A 40 -3.02 -6.95 4.12
C GLN A 40 -3.83 -7.25 2.84
N LYS A 41 -5.00 -6.61 2.65
CA LYS A 41 -5.81 -6.78 1.43
C LYS A 41 -5.05 -6.40 0.16
N ILE A 42 -4.23 -5.35 0.22
CA ILE A 42 -3.41 -4.92 -0.92
C ILE A 42 -2.32 -5.94 -1.23
N ILE A 43 -1.66 -6.51 -0.21
CA ILE A 43 -0.72 -7.61 -0.39
C ILE A 43 -1.41 -8.81 -1.07
N ASP A 44 -2.61 -9.17 -0.62
CA ASP A 44 -3.38 -10.27 -1.22
C ASP A 44 -3.73 -10.00 -2.69
N ILE A 45 -4.08 -8.76 -3.04
CA ILE A 45 -4.33 -8.33 -4.42
C ILE A 45 -3.07 -8.50 -5.28
N LEU A 46 -1.92 -8.02 -4.81
CA LEU A 46 -0.65 -8.13 -5.55
C LEU A 46 -0.22 -9.59 -5.72
N GLN A 47 -0.41 -10.43 -4.70
CA GLN A 47 -0.17 -11.88 -4.80
C GLN A 47 -1.12 -12.55 -5.79
N MET A 48 -2.41 -12.18 -5.76
CA MET A 48 -3.39 -12.67 -6.74
C MET A 48 -2.98 -12.28 -8.17
N LEU A 49 -2.52 -11.03 -8.39
CA LEU A 49 -2.01 -10.61 -9.69
C LEU A 49 -0.85 -11.50 -10.13
N LYS A 50 0.13 -11.76 -9.25
CA LYS A 50 1.29 -12.61 -9.56
C LYS A 50 0.86 -14.01 -10.02
N GLU A 51 -0.09 -14.62 -9.35
CA GLU A 51 -0.60 -15.94 -9.71
C GLU A 51 -1.41 -15.91 -11.00
N LYS A 52 -2.29 -14.92 -11.18
CA LYS A 52 -3.17 -14.81 -12.36
C LYS A 52 -2.44 -14.39 -13.63
N THR A 53 -1.30 -13.72 -13.53
CA THR A 53 -0.51 -13.26 -14.69
C THR A 53 0.73 -14.12 -14.95
N LYS A 54 0.91 -15.23 -14.23
CA LYS A 54 2.06 -16.13 -14.41
C LYS A 54 2.18 -16.60 -15.85
N GLY A 55 3.37 -16.45 -16.43
CA GLY A 55 3.67 -16.79 -17.83
C GLY A 55 3.29 -15.72 -18.84
N ASN A 56 2.64 -14.63 -18.42
CA ASN A 56 2.30 -13.48 -19.27
C ASN A 56 3.18 -12.25 -19.00
N LEU A 57 4.03 -12.28 -17.98
CA LEU A 57 4.91 -11.18 -17.61
C LEU A 57 6.29 -11.34 -18.24
N ASP A 58 6.91 -10.23 -18.63
CA ASP A 58 8.34 -10.20 -18.89
C ASP A 58 9.16 -10.23 -17.57
N GLU A 59 10.48 -10.44 -17.69
CA GLU A 59 11.36 -10.54 -16.52
C GLU A 59 11.34 -9.28 -15.64
N LYS A 60 11.19 -8.10 -16.26
CA LYS A 60 11.18 -6.82 -15.56
C LYS A 60 9.88 -6.66 -14.77
N GLU A 61 8.75 -7.01 -15.36
CA GLU A 61 7.43 -7.00 -14.75
C GLU A 61 7.32 -7.99 -13.59
N GLU A 62 7.79 -9.22 -13.79
CA GLU A 62 7.79 -10.26 -12.75
C GLU A 62 8.65 -9.84 -11.56
N LYS A 63 9.85 -9.31 -11.83
CA LYS A 63 10.76 -8.81 -10.80
C LYS A 63 10.17 -7.62 -10.06
N PHE A 64 9.55 -6.68 -10.78
CA PHE A 64 8.93 -5.51 -10.16
C PHE A 64 7.79 -5.91 -9.22
N LEU A 65 6.87 -6.76 -9.68
CA LEU A 65 5.76 -7.25 -8.86
C LEU A 65 6.25 -8.03 -7.64
N THR A 66 7.23 -8.91 -7.82
CA THR A 66 7.80 -9.69 -6.71
C THR A 66 8.45 -8.78 -5.66
N ASN A 67 9.19 -7.76 -6.10
CA ASN A 67 9.81 -6.80 -5.18
C ASN A 67 8.75 -5.96 -4.45
N ALA A 68 7.72 -5.47 -5.16
CA ALA A 68 6.64 -4.70 -4.56
C ALA A 68 5.89 -5.48 -3.46
N ILE A 69 5.63 -6.77 -3.69
CA ILE A 69 5.02 -7.65 -2.67
C ILE A 69 5.94 -7.79 -1.46
N ALA A 70 7.21 -8.12 -1.67
CA ALA A 70 8.16 -8.35 -0.59
C ALA A 70 8.38 -7.09 0.27
N GLU A 71 8.51 -5.93 -0.39
CA GLU A 71 8.65 -4.63 0.25
C GLU A 71 7.43 -4.33 1.13
N LEU A 72 6.21 -4.49 0.60
CA LEU A 72 5.00 -4.19 1.36
C LEU A 72 4.80 -5.17 2.53
N GLN A 73 5.15 -6.46 2.36
CA GLN A 73 5.13 -7.46 3.43
C GLN A 73 6.11 -7.13 4.56
N LEU A 74 7.34 -6.72 4.24
CA LEU A 74 8.33 -6.33 5.24
C LEU A 74 7.81 -5.14 6.06
N ASN A 75 7.35 -4.09 5.37
CA ASN A 75 6.79 -2.92 6.02
C ASN A 75 5.56 -3.26 6.87
N TYR A 76 4.69 -4.16 6.41
CA TYR A 76 3.54 -4.63 7.17
C TYR A 76 3.96 -5.29 8.48
N VAL A 77 4.92 -6.23 8.44
CA VAL A 77 5.40 -6.92 9.65
C VAL A 77 6.07 -5.94 10.62
N GLU A 78 6.86 -5.00 10.10
CA GLU A 78 7.47 -3.94 10.92
C GLU A 78 6.42 -3.07 11.62
N GLU A 79 5.39 -2.62 10.91
CA GLU A 79 4.35 -1.77 11.51
C GLU A 79 3.35 -2.55 12.38
N ALA A 80 3.12 -3.83 12.10
CA ALA A 80 2.27 -4.72 12.90
C ALA A 80 2.94 -5.16 14.21
N SER A 81 4.27 -5.21 14.25
CA SER A 81 5.04 -5.58 15.45
C SER A 81 5.26 -4.41 16.41
N LYS A 82 5.10 -3.17 15.95
CA LYS A 82 5.04 -1.99 16.84
C LYS A 82 3.74 -2.03 17.64
N LYS A 83 3.85 -2.07 18.97
CA LYS A 83 2.68 -1.93 19.86
C LYS A 83 1.91 -0.67 19.45
N ASP A 84 0.59 -0.78 19.32
CA ASP A 84 -0.28 0.36 19.05
C ASP A 84 -0.17 1.36 20.21
N ASP A 85 0.77 2.29 20.11
CA ASP A 85 0.67 3.59 20.73
C ASP A 85 -0.47 4.29 19.99
N GLY A 86 -1.70 4.02 20.43
CA GLY A 86 -2.94 4.48 19.84
C GLY A 86 -2.99 6.00 19.83
N LYS A 87 -2.35 6.64 18.86
CA LYS A 87 -2.57 8.03 18.52
C LYS A 87 -3.75 8.08 17.57
N LYS A 88 -4.94 7.86 18.14
CA LYS A 88 -6.15 8.51 17.63
C LYS A 88 -5.91 10.00 17.81
N THR A 89 -5.37 10.66 16.79
CA THR A 89 -5.37 12.12 16.76
C THR A 89 -6.81 12.51 16.44
N GLU A 90 -7.58 12.74 17.50
CA GLU A 90 -8.90 13.34 17.44
C GLU A 90 -8.75 14.72 16.78
N GLY A 91 -9.25 14.85 15.55
CA GLY A 91 -9.45 16.15 14.91
C GLY A 91 -10.68 16.81 15.52
N GLU A 92 -10.44 17.74 16.44
CA GLU A 92 -11.43 18.63 17.03
C GLU A 92 -12.33 19.26 15.95
N THR A 93 -13.63 18.99 16.03
CA THR A 93 -14.63 19.69 15.21
C THR A 93 -14.84 21.09 15.78
N GLY A 94 -14.02 22.02 15.29
CA GLY A 94 -14.21 23.45 15.41
C GLY A 94 -15.50 23.90 14.72
N LYS A 95 -16.55 23.98 15.53
CA LYS A 95 -17.80 24.72 15.37
C LYS A 95 -17.60 26.04 14.61
N ASN A 96 -18.08 26.14 13.37
CA ASN A 96 -18.27 27.44 12.71
C ASN A 96 -19.72 27.89 12.86
N SER A 97 -19.89 29.04 13.53
CA SER A 97 -21.07 29.91 13.46
C SER A 97 -20.95 30.86 12.28
#